data_AF-A0A3D0F6W3-F1
#
_entry.id   AF-A0A3D0F6W3-F1
#
_cell.length_a   1.000
_cell.length_b   1.000
_cell.length_c   1.000
_cell.angle_alpha   90.00
_cell.angle_beta   90.00
_cell.angle_gamma   90.00
#
_symmetry.space_group_name_H-M   'P 1'
#
loop_
_entity.id
_entity.type
_entity.pdbx_description
1 polymer ?
#
loop_
_entity_poly.entity_id
_entity_poly.type
_entity_poly.pdbx_seq_one_letter_code
_entity_poly.pdbx_strand_id
1 'polypeptide(L)'
;MAGKLITMSKVKQILQLIEQGISQREISRCLQIDRKTVGHYFSKNKELNLTKENLQSIPDEELESLFKSEISYFDSNEEYKYLLSQFPHFKKELKRTCNQESKIQ
;
A
#
# COMPACT_ATOMS: atom_id res chain seq x y z
N MET A 1 -11.22 8.14 1.62
CA MET A 1 -10.72 6.79 1.24
C MET A 1 -9.61 6.32 2.18
N ALA A 2 -9.69 6.56 3.49
CA ALA A 2 -8.67 6.02 4.40
C ALA A 2 -8.93 4.51 4.56
N GLY A 3 -7.93 3.68 4.25
CA GLY A 3 -7.93 2.24 4.54
C GLY A 3 -8.60 1.30 3.53
N LYS A 4 -9.17 1.77 2.41
CA LYS A 4 -9.76 0.86 1.41
C LYS A 4 -8.70 0.41 0.40
N LEU A 5 -8.38 -0.89 0.39
CA LEU A 5 -7.46 -1.48 -0.58
C LEU A 5 -8.03 -1.33 -2.00
N ILE A 6 -7.18 -0.89 -2.92
CA ILE A 6 -7.48 -0.86 -4.36
C ILE A 6 -7.28 -2.27 -4.93
N THR A 7 -8.21 -2.72 -5.78
CA THR A 7 -8.09 -4.02 -6.44
C THR A 7 -7.11 -3.94 -7.61
N MET A 8 -6.36 -5.02 -7.88
CA MET A 8 -5.42 -5.06 -9.02
C MET A 8 -6.12 -4.83 -10.36
N SER A 9 -7.38 -5.25 -10.53
CA SER A 9 -8.19 -4.90 -11.69
C SER A 9 -8.33 -3.38 -11.90
N LYS A 10 -8.52 -2.59 -10.82
CA LYS A 10 -8.54 -1.12 -10.90
C LYS A 10 -7.16 -0.55 -11.18
N VAL A 11 -6.11 -1.15 -10.64
CA VAL A 11 -4.72 -0.76 -10.94
C VAL A 11 -4.45 -0.96 -12.43
N LYS A 12 -4.79 -2.13 -12.99
CA LYS A 12 -4.65 -2.43 -14.42
C LYS A 12 -5.37 -1.41 -15.30
N GLN A 13 -6.59 -1.00 -14.91
CA GLN A 13 -7.32 0.07 -15.59
C GLN A 13 -6.57 1.41 -15.54
N ILE A 14 -6.03 1.80 -14.37
CA ILE A 14 -5.20 3.02 -14.25
C ILE A 14 -4.03 2.97 -15.24
N LEU A 15 -3.28 1.86 -15.26
CA LEU A 15 -2.10 1.69 -16.11
C LEU A 15 -2.47 1.75 -17.60
N GLN A 16 -3.56 1.09 -18.01
CA GLN A 16 -4.06 1.15 -19.38
C GLN A 16 -4.45 2.58 -19.81
N LEU A 17 -5.11 3.35 -18.93
CA LEU A 17 -5.52 4.73 -19.23
C LEU A 17 -4.30 5.68 -19.30
N ILE A 18 -3.29 5.46 -18.47
CA ILE A 18 -2.01 6.20 -18.52
C ILE A 18 -1.33 5.98 -19.87
N GLU A 19 -1.25 4.73 -20.31
CA GLU A 19 -0.69 4.34 -21.60
C GLU A 19 -1.50 4.88 -22.79
N GLN A 20 -2.80 5.11 -22.61
CA GLN A 20 -3.63 5.81 -23.59
C GLN A 20 -3.40 7.33 -23.62
N GLY A 21 -2.54 7.87 -22.76
CA GLY A 21 -2.23 9.29 -22.68
C GLY A 21 -3.25 10.11 -21.90
N ILE A 22 -4.16 9.46 -21.16
CA ILE A 22 -5.19 10.15 -20.39
C ILE A 22 -4.55 10.79 -19.15
N SER A 23 -4.96 12.02 -18.83
CA SER A 23 -4.38 12.74 -17.71
C SER A 23 -4.74 12.08 -16.36
N GLN A 24 -3.83 12.10 -15.39
CA GLN A 24 -4.10 11.56 -14.04
C GLN A 24 -5.35 12.19 -13.39
N ARG A 25 -5.67 13.44 -13.73
CA ARG A 25 -6.86 14.15 -13.25
C ARG A 25 -8.14 13.53 -13.80
N GLU A 26 -8.17 13.18 -15.08
CA GLU A 26 -9.31 12.51 -15.71
C GLU A 26 -9.46 11.08 -15.21
N ILE A 27 -8.37 10.33 -15.09
CA ILE A 27 -8.38 8.96 -14.54
C ILE A 27 -8.97 8.94 -13.13
N SER A 28 -8.53 9.87 -12.27
CA SER A 28 -9.05 10.02 -10.91
C SER A 28 -10.57 10.25 -10.89
N ARG A 29 -11.09 11.09 -11.80
CA ARG A 29 -12.52 11.37 -11.94
C ARG A 29 -13.29 10.17 -12.48
N CYS A 30 -12.80 9.52 -13.53
CA CYS A 30 -13.46 8.41 -14.19
C CYS A 30 -13.54 7.16 -13.29
N LEU A 31 -12.46 6.83 -12.59
CA LEU A 31 -12.40 5.62 -11.75
C LEU A 31 -12.80 5.87 -10.29
N GLN A 32 -13.05 7.13 -9.91
CA GLN A 32 -13.30 7.58 -8.53
C GLN A 32 -12.19 7.10 -7.57
N ILE A 33 -10.94 7.32 -7.99
CA ILE A 33 -9.74 6.95 -7.24
C ILE A 33 -9.00 8.22 -6.87
N ASP A 34 -8.45 8.28 -5.65
CA ASP A 34 -7.67 9.43 -5.20
C ASP A 34 -6.50 9.71 -6.14
N ARG A 35 -6.28 11.00 -6.46
CA ARG A 35 -5.24 11.43 -7.38
C ARG A 35 -3.84 11.00 -6.91
N LYS A 36 -3.58 10.91 -5.60
CA LYS A 36 -2.30 10.42 -5.06
C LYS A 36 -2.10 8.94 -5.38
N THR A 37 -3.16 8.14 -5.28
CA THR A 37 -3.11 6.71 -5.64
C THR A 37 -2.82 6.55 -7.14
N VAL A 38 -3.50 7.33 -8.00
CA VAL A 38 -3.21 7.33 -9.45
C VAL A 38 -1.77 7.75 -9.73
N GLY A 39 -1.28 8.81 -9.07
CA GLY A 39 0.09 9.28 -9.19
C GLY A 39 1.13 8.25 -8.74
N HIS A 40 0.85 7.52 -7.67
CA HIS A 40 1.71 6.43 -7.20
C HIS A 40 1.86 5.33 -8.27
N TYR A 41 0.76 4.85 -8.84
CA TYR A 41 0.81 3.85 -9.91
C TYR A 41 1.42 4.38 -11.21
N PHE A 42 1.26 5.67 -11.50
CA PHE A 42 1.92 6.30 -12.65
C PHE A 42 3.45 6.32 -12.52
N SER A 43 3.98 6.74 -11.37
CA SER A 43 5.42 6.72 -11.13
C SER A 43 5.97 5.29 -11.21
N LYS A 44 5.25 4.33 -10.62
CA LYS A 44 5.66 2.92 -10.64
C LYS A 44 5.60 2.30 -12.04
N ASN A 45 4.64 2.70 -12.87
CA ASN A 45 4.59 2.28 -14.28
C ASN A 45 5.85 2.72 -15.04
N LYS A 46 6.34 3.94 -14.77
CA LYS A 46 7.57 4.47 -15.38
C LYS A 46 8.81 3.74 -14.91
N GLU A 47 8.88 3.36 -13.64
CA GLU A 47 10.01 2.58 -13.10
C GLU A 47 10.08 1.19 -13.71
N LEU A 48 8.92 0.53 -13.87
CA LEU A 48 8.83 -0.82 -14.42
C LEU A 48 8.83 -0.87 -15.96
N ASN A 49 8.74 0.28 -16.64
CA ASN A 49 8.65 0.39 -18.11
C ASN A 49 7.62 -0.58 -18.74
N LEU A 50 6.46 -0.71 -18.10
CA LEU A 50 5.41 -1.60 -18.60
C LEU A 50 4.76 -0.98 -19.84
N THR A 51 4.85 -1.67 -20.98
CA THR A 51 4.18 -1.29 -22.22
C THR A 51 2.74 -1.79 -22.26
N LYS A 52 1.91 -1.23 -23.15
CA LYS A 52 0.52 -1.68 -23.38
C LYS A 52 0.39 -3.19 -23.60
N GLU A 53 1.28 -3.76 -24.39
CA GLU A 53 1.27 -5.19 -24.76
C GLU A 53 1.48 -6.07 -23.53
N ASN A 54 2.44 -5.68 -22.67
CA ASN A 54 2.69 -6.35 -21.41
C ASN A 54 1.47 -6.23 -20.47
N LEU A 55 0.87 -5.04 -20.36
CA LEU A 55 -0.30 -4.85 -19.51
C LEU A 55 -1.53 -5.64 -19.97
N GLN A 56 -1.70 -5.89 -21.26
CA GLN A 56 -2.78 -6.75 -21.76
C GLN A 56 -2.53 -8.23 -21.45
N SER A 57 -1.28 -8.67 -21.57
CA SER A 57 -0.89 -10.07 -21.35
C SER A 57 -0.80 -10.46 -19.87
N ILE A 58 -0.42 -9.53 -18.99
CA ILE A 58 -0.18 -9.82 -17.57
C ILE A 58 -1.51 -10.09 -16.86
N PRO A 59 -1.71 -11.28 -16.24
CA PRO A 59 -2.86 -11.56 -15.41
C PRO A 59 -2.81 -10.77 -14.10
N ASP A 60 -3.97 -10.57 -13.48
CA ASP A 60 -4.08 -9.74 -12.26
C ASP A 60 -3.25 -10.29 -11.08
N GLU A 61 -3.03 -11.61 -11.02
CA GLU A 61 -2.18 -12.28 -10.01
C GLU A 61 -0.70 -11.91 -10.16
N GLU A 62 -0.18 -11.89 -11.39
CA GLU A 62 1.19 -11.48 -11.68
C GLU A 62 1.38 -9.99 -11.42
N LEU A 63 0.36 -9.18 -11.77
CA LEU A 63 0.32 -7.77 -11.41
C LEU A 63 0.41 -7.58 -9.88
N GLU A 64 -0.30 -8.42 -9.11
CA GLU A 64 -0.22 -8.37 -7.66
C GLU A 64 1.21 -8.61 -7.19
N SER A 65 1.93 -9.61 -7.72
CA SER A 65 3.32 -9.88 -7.33
C SER A 65 4.27 -8.71 -7.62
N LEU A 66 4.09 -8.04 -8.77
CA LEU A 66 4.89 -6.88 -9.18
C LEU A 66 4.65 -5.65 -8.31
N PHE A 67 3.42 -5.45 -7.83
CA PHE A 67 3.04 -4.25 -7.08
C PHE A 67 3.00 -4.46 -5.55
N LYS A 68 2.85 -5.69 -5.05
CA LYS A 68 2.73 -6.03 -3.61
C LYS A 68 4.06 -5.98 -2.86
N SER A 69 5.19 -6.06 -3.56
CA SER A 69 6.53 -5.93 -2.96
C SER A 69 6.75 -4.63 -2.19
N GLU A 70 5.94 -3.58 -2.44
CA GLU A 70 6.13 -2.26 -1.86
C GLU A 70 4.82 -1.62 -1.38
N ILE A 71 3.91 -2.38 -0.75
CA ILE A 71 3.06 -1.75 0.28
C ILE A 71 3.95 -1.44 1.51
N SER A 72 4.99 -0.66 1.25
CA SER A 72 5.98 -0.08 2.15
C SER A 72 5.48 1.26 2.68
N TYR A 73 4.15 1.45 2.68
CA TYR A 73 3.53 2.56 3.43
C TYR A 73 4.00 2.57 4.89
N PHE A 74 4.27 1.38 5.41
CA PHE A 74 4.86 1.11 6.71
C PHE A 74 6.34 1.50 6.80
N ASP A 75 7.15 1.21 5.79
CA ASP A 75 8.60 1.41 5.83
C ASP A 75 9.02 2.88 5.60
N SER A 76 8.10 3.70 5.10
CA SER A 76 8.33 5.15 4.89
C SER A 76 7.77 6.02 6.03
N ASN A 77 6.89 5.48 6.88
CA ASN A 77 6.17 6.27 7.89
C ASN A 77 6.93 6.27 9.23
N GLU A 78 7.40 7.45 9.64
CA GLU A 78 8.15 7.63 10.90
C GLU A 78 7.32 7.26 12.15
N GLU A 79 6.01 7.56 12.16
CA GLU A 79 5.12 7.21 13.27
C GLU A 79 4.98 5.68 13.40
N TYR A 80 4.94 4.98 12.27
CA TYR A 80 4.89 3.53 12.25
C TYR A 80 6.18 2.90 12.76
N LYS A 81 7.34 3.42 12.35
CA LYS A 81 8.66 2.98 12.86
C LYS A 81 8.79 3.23 14.36
N TYR A 82 8.33 4.39 14.83
CA TYR A 82 8.30 4.71 16.25
C TYR A 82 7.42 3.70 17.01
N LEU A 83 6.19 3.45 16.55
CA LEU A 83 5.31 2.45 17.16
C LEU A 83 5.96 1.06 17.22
N LEU A 84 6.57 0.61 16.11
CA LEU A 84 7.31 -0.67 16.05
C LEU A 84 8.40 -0.75 17.13
N SER A 85 9.13 0.34 17.37
CA SER A 85 10.17 0.39 18.41
C SER A 85 9.65 0.20 19.83
N GLN A 86 8.35 0.44 20.08
CA GLN A 86 7.74 0.32 21.40
C GLN A 86 7.27 -1.11 21.73
N PHE A 87 7.13 -2.00 20.74
CA PHE A 87 6.66 -3.38 20.96
C PHE A 87 7.51 -4.20 21.95
N PRO A 88 8.86 -4.10 21.98
CA PRO A 88 9.67 -4.79 23.00
C PRO A 88 9.31 -4.37 24.42
N HIS A 89 9.05 -3.06 24.63
CA HIS A 89 8.61 -2.53 25.92
C HIS A 89 7.21 -3.06 26.29
N PHE A 90 6.25 -2.98 25.38
CA PHE A 90 4.89 -3.51 25.62
C PHE A 90 4.90 -5.01 25.90
N LYS A 91 5.71 -5.79 25.16
CA LYS A 91 5.88 -7.23 25.40
C LYS A 91 6.45 -7.52 26.79
N LYS A 92 7.31 -6.65 27.32
CA LYS A 92 7.83 -6.76 28.69
C LYS A 92 6.74 -6.44 29.71
N GLU A 93 6.02 -5.34 29.54
CA GLU A 93 4.96 -4.91 30.46
C GLU A 93 3.77 -5.85 30.51
N LEU A 94 3.33 -6.38 29.36
CA LEU A 94 2.25 -7.38 29.27
C LEU A 94 2.59 -8.70 29.97
N LYS A 95 3.89 -8.99 30.21
CA LYS A 95 4.31 -10.17 30.98
C LYS A 95 4.33 -9.94 32.49
N ARG A 96 4.11 -8.71 32.98
CA ARG A 96 4.21 -8.37 34.41
C ARG A 96 2.94 -8.68 35.19
N THR A 97 1.79 -8.79 34.52
CA THR A 97 0.48 -9.01 35.16
C THR A 97 0.19 -10.48 35.49
N CYS A 98 1.13 -11.13 36.18
CA CYS A 98 0.80 -12.30 37.01
C CYS A 98 1.20 -12.11 38.49
N ASN A 99 1.98 -11.07 38.86
CA ASN A 99 2.51 -10.94 40.22
C ASN A 99 2.44 -9.47 40.74
N GLN A 100 1.24 -8.98 41.05
CA GLN A 100 1.06 -7.80 41.92
C GLN A 100 -0.07 -8.00 42.96
N GLU A 101 -0.68 -9.19 43.07
CA GLU A 101 -1.61 -9.52 44.16
C GLU A 101 -0.92 -10.34 45.26
N SER A 102 0.03 -9.75 45.99
CA SER A 102 0.44 -10.25 47.31
C SER A 102 1.52 -9.38 47.94
N LYS A 103 1.11 -8.25 48.54
CA LYS A 103 1.73 -7.74 49.77
C LYS A 103 0.91 -6.59 50.34
N ILE A 104 -0.17 -6.95 51.02
CA ILE A 104 -0.65 -6.20 52.18
C ILE A 104 -0.65 -7.23 53.31
N GLN A 105 0.41 -7.21 54.11
CA GLN A 105 0.42 -7.71 55.49
C GLN A 105 0.39 -6.47 56.38
#